data_AF-A0A061NRY8-F1
#
_entry.id   AF-A0A061NRY8-F1
#
_cell.length_a   1.000
_cell.length_b   1.000
_cell.length_c   1.000
_cell.angle_alpha   90.00
_cell.angle_beta   90.00
_cell.angle_gamma   90.00
#
_symmetry.space_group_name_H-M   'P 1'
#
loop_
_entity.id
_entity.type
_entity.pdbx_description
1 polymer ?
#
loop_
_entity_poly.entity_id
_entity_poly.type
_entity_poly.pdbx_seq_one_letter_code
_entity_poly.pdbx_strand_id
1 'polypeptide(L)'
;MTIPLSMIVIGVILSDQRWRSLASLLKDRLLWFAVSHRLLILPLLIFLPLVLLDIPFQWLAVGVLLSATPCAPTISLYSELYGGDTAFASVAVVLSTLLAAFTLPLLYLIFLALM
;
A
#
# COMPACT_ATOMS: atom_id res chain seq x y z
N MET A 1 -2.67 16.96 7.86
CA MET A 1 -3.74 17.79 7.27
C MET A 1 -3.73 17.81 5.73
N THR A 2 -2.62 17.46 5.06
CA THR A 2 -2.56 17.43 3.58
C THR A 2 -2.98 16.08 2.96
N ILE A 3 -3.08 15.01 3.75
CA ILE A 3 -3.40 13.65 3.26
C ILE A 3 -4.79 13.59 2.60
N PRO A 4 -5.88 14.11 3.20
CA PRO A 4 -7.20 14.06 2.57
C PRO A 4 -7.23 14.83 1.24
N LEU A 5 -6.58 16.00 1.18
CA LEU A 5 -6.47 16.78 -0.05
C LEU A 5 -5.70 16.01 -1.14
N SER A 6 -4.58 15.36 -0.76
CA SER A 6 -3.79 14.56 -1.70
C SER A 6 -4.60 13.39 -2.26
N MET A 7 -5.40 12.72 -1.42
CA MET A 7 -6.28 11.63 -1.84
C MET A 7 -7.40 12.11 -2.78
N ILE A 8 -7.96 13.30 -2.54
CA ILE A 8 -8.95 13.91 -3.45
C ILE A 8 -8.31 14.21 -4.81
N VAL A 9 -7.12 14.81 -4.83
CA VAL A 9 -6.38 15.12 -6.07
C VAL A 9 -6.09 13.84 -6.86
N ILE A 10 -5.67 12.76 -6.21
CA ILE A 10 -5.49 11.45 -6.86
C ILE A 10 -6.79 10.97 -7.51
N GLY A 11 -7.94 11.15 -6.84
CA GLY A 11 -9.26 10.83 -7.40
C GLY A 11 -9.59 11.62 -8.65
N VAL A 12 -9.24 12.92 -8.68
CA VAL A 12 -9.41 13.78 -9.87
C VAL A 12 -8.52 13.30 -11.02
N ILE A 13 -7.24 13.02 -10.76
CA ILE A 13 -6.30 12.47 -11.77
C ILE A 13 -6.83 11.16 -12.36
N LEU A 14 -7.38 10.29 -11.50
CA LEU A 14 -7.96 9.02 -11.94
C LEU A 14 -9.23 9.21 -12.78
N SER A 15 -10.03 10.23 -12.49
CA SER A 15 -11.28 10.52 -13.20
C SER A 15 -11.08 11.00 -14.64
N ASP A 16 -9.94 11.65 -14.92
CA ASP A 16 -9.58 12.12 -16.25
C ASP A 16 -9.15 10.97 -17.18
N GLN A 17 -8.81 9.81 -16.61
CA GLN A 17 -8.37 8.63 -17.36
C GLN A 17 -9.56 7.82 -17.90
N ARG A 18 -9.45 7.35 -19.15
CA ARG A 18 -10.46 6.49 -19.77
C ARG A 18 -10.61 5.18 -19.00
N TRP A 19 -11.85 4.79 -18.69
CA TRP A 19 -12.15 3.54 -17.95
C TRP A 19 -11.50 2.27 -18.52
N ARG A 20 -11.35 2.21 -19.86
CA ARG A 20 -10.67 1.10 -20.55
C ARG A 20 -9.16 1.04 -20.23
N SER A 21 -8.51 2.19 -20.06
CA SER A 21 -7.09 2.30 -19.67
C SER A 21 -6.88 1.82 -18.23
N LEU A 22 -7.79 2.21 -17.32
CA LEU A 22 -7.77 1.75 -15.93
C LEU A 22 -7.92 0.22 -15.84
N ALA A 23 -8.85 -0.35 -16.62
CA ALA A 23 -9.04 -1.81 -16.66
C ALA A 23 -7.82 -2.57 -17.22
N SER A 24 -7.03 -1.98 -18.12
CA SER A 24 -5.76 -2.57 -18.56
C SER A 24 -4.68 -2.47 -17.49
N LEU A 25 -4.58 -1.35 -16.77
CA LEU A 25 -3.63 -1.18 -15.67
C LEU A 25 -3.91 -2.15 -14.52
N LEU A 26 -5.18 -2.39 -14.20
CA LEU A 26 -5.58 -3.40 -13.21
C LEU A 26 -5.25 -4.85 -13.63
N LYS A 27 -5.02 -5.11 -14.91
CA LYS A 27 -4.55 -6.42 -15.40
C LYS A 27 -3.03 -6.52 -15.42
N ASP A 28 -2.32 -5.41 -15.19
CA ASP A 28 -0.87 -5.40 -15.21
C ASP A 28 -0.33 -6.18 -14.00
N ARG A 29 0.49 -7.18 -14.29
CA ARG A 29 1.12 -8.03 -13.28
C ARG A 29 2.10 -7.22 -12.42
N LEU A 30 2.68 -6.16 -12.96
CA LEU A 30 3.64 -5.31 -12.26
C LEU A 30 2.97 -4.50 -11.14
N LEU A 31 1.74 -4.05 -11.38
CA LEU A 31 0.90 -3.37 -10.39
C LEU A 31 0.63 -4.28 -9.19
N TRP A 32 0.14 -5.50 -9.45
CA TRP A 32 -0.14 -6.47 -8.40
C TRP A 32 1.12 -6.87 -7.65
N PHE A 33 2.23 -7.08 -8.37
CA PHE A 33 3.51 -7.38 -7.73
C PHE A 33 3.95 -6.26 -6.79
N ALA A 34 3.89 -5.00 -7.22
CA ALA A 34 4.28 -3.85 -6.40
C ALA A 34 3.39 -3.72 -5.14
N VAL A 35 2.07 -3.85 -5.29
CA VAL A 35 1.12 -3.74 -4.18
C VAL A 35 1.28 -4.91 -3.21
N SER A 36 1.31 -6.15 -3.68
CA SER A 36 1.49 -7.33 -2.84
C SER A 36 2.84 -7.35 -2.12
N HIS A 37 3.91 -6.89 -2.79
CA HIS A 37 5.21 -6.77 -2.14
C HIS A 37 5.15 -5.82 -0.94
N ARG A 38 4.56 -4.65 -1.10
CA ARG A 38 4.48 -3.67 -0.02
C ARG A 38 3.58 -4.13 1.12
N LEU A 39 2.47 -4.77 0.79
CA LEU A 39 1.41 -5.08 1.75
C LEU A 39 1.61 -6.40 2.50
N LEU A 40 2.34 -7.37 1.93
CA LEU A 40 2.55 -8.70 2.50
C LEU A 40 4.02 -9.08 2.66
N ILE A 41 4.84 -8.90 1.62
CA ILE A 41 6.24 -9.37 1.64
C ILE A 41 7.06 -8.56 2.64
N LEU A 42 6.97 -7.23 2.59
CA LEU A 42 7.68 -6.32 3.49
C LEU A 42 7.36 -6.58 4.98
N PRO A 43 6.08 -6.61 5.42
CA PRO A 43 5.77 -6.87 6.82
C PRO A 43 6.18 -8.27 7.28
N LEU A 44 6.07 -9.31 6.45
CA LEU A 44 6.59 -10.65 6.81
C LEU A 44 8.10 -10.64 7.01
N LEU A 45 8.83 -9.95 6.13
CA LEU A 45 10.29 -9.89 6.17
C LEU A 45 10.78 -9.15 7.42
N ILE A 46 10.03 -8.15 7.88
CA ILE A 46 10.31 -7.43 9.13
C ILE A 46 9.88 -8.25 10.35
N PHE A 47 8.78 -9.00 10.28
CA PHE A 47 8.31 -9.85 11.36
C PHE A 47 9.36 -10.92 11.76
N LEU A 48 9.97 -11.58 10.77
CA LEU A 48 10.91 -12.69 10.99
C LEU A 48 12.10 -12.35 11.94
N PRO A 49 12.88 -11.28 11.73
CA PRO A 49 13.96 -10.90 12.64
C PRO A 49 13.45 -10.32 13.96
N LEU A 50 12.27 -9.67 13.99
CA LEU A 50 11.73 -9.08 15.21
C LEU A 50 11.28 -10.14 16.22
N VAL A 51 10.79 -11.29 15.76
CA VAL A 51 10.47 -12.43 16.64
C VAL A 51 11.72 -13.00 17.32
N LEU A 52 12.88 -12.95 16.65
CA LEU A 52 14.15 -13.42 17.21
C LEU A 52 14.71 -12.50 18.31
N LEU A 53 14.19 -11.28 18.43
CA LEU A 53 14.69 -10.24 19.35
C LEU A 53 13.96 -10.21 20.71
N ASP A 54 13.07 -11.18 20.98
CA ASP A 54 12.30 -11.33 22.23
C ASP A 54 11.59 -10.02 22.67
N ILE A 55 11.08 -9.28 21.68
CA ILE A 55 10.40 -8.00 21.88
C ILE A 55 8.96 -8.25 22.32
N PRO A 56 8.44 -7.52 23.33
CA PRO A 56 7.05 -7.65 23.75
C PRO A 56 6.07 -7.43 22.59
N PHE A 57 5.06 -8.31 22.49
CA PHE A 57 4.10 -8.40 21.37
C PHE A 57 3.56 -7.06 20.90
N GLN A 58 3.21 -6.16 21.82
CA GLN A 58 2.63 -4.85 21.48
C GLN A 58 3.56 -4.01 20.60
N TRP A 59 4.86 -4.00 20.90
CA TRP A 59 5.85 -3.23 20.13
C TRP A 59 6.15 -3.89 18.78
N LEU A 60 6.20 -5.22 18.76
CA LEU A 60 6.37 -5.99 17.54
C LEU A 60 5.18 -5.78 16.59
N ALA A 61 3.95 -5.93 17.09
CA ALA A 61 2.73 -5.74 16.31
C ALA A 61 2.66 -4.32 15.73
N VAL A 62 2.95 -3.29 16.51
CA VAL A 62 2.98 -1.90 16.01
C VAL A 62 4.03 -1.72 14.91
N GLY A 63 5.26 -2.19 15.13
CA GLY A 63 6.34 -2.05 14.14
C GLY A 63 6.03 -2.73 12.82
N VAL A 64 5.50 -3.95 12.87
CA VAL A 64 5.16 -4.70 11.67
C VAL A 64 3.92 -4.12 10.97
N LEU A 65 2.88 -3.72 11.71
CA LEU A 65 1.69 -3.09 11.10
C LEU A 65 2.01 -1.75 10.43
N LEU A 66 2.93 -0.96 10.99
CA LEU A 66 3.40 0.28 10.35
C LEU A 66 4.09 0.01 9.01
N SER A 67 4.81 -1.10 8.90
CA SER A 67 5.44 -1.50 7.64
C SER A 67 4.46 -2.04 6.60
N ALA A 68 3.29 -2.53 7.02
CA ALA A 68 2.21 -3.00 6.17
C ALA A 68 1.30 -1.86 5.63
N THR A 69 1.69 -0.60 5.81
CA THR A 69 0.89 0.55 5.37
C THR A 69 0.85 0.68 3.83
N PRO A 70 -0.25 1.22 3.27
CA PRO A 70 -0.43 1.33 1.84
C PRO A 70 0.59 2.27 1.16
N CYS A 71 0.55 2.32 -0.17
CA CYS A 71 1.39 3.23 -0.95
C CYS A 71 1.17 4.69 -0.55
N ALA A 72 2.27 5.45 -0.52
CA ALA A 72 2.19 6.86 -0.15
C ALA A 72 1.46 7.66 -1.25
N PRO A 73 0.49 8.52 -0.90
CA PRO A 73 -0.22 9.35 -1.87
C PRO A 73 0.68 10.30 -2.67
N THR A 74 1.85 10.63 -2.11
CA THR A 74 2.83 11.50 -2.76
C THR A 74 3.46 10.89 -4.00
N ILE A 75 3.39 9.57 -4.18
CA ILE A 75 3.94 8.89 -5.37
C ILE A 75 3.25 9.38 -6.64
N SER A 76 1.92 9.50 -6.62
CA SER A 76 1.14 10.03 -7.75
C SER A 76 1.47 11.48 -8.07
N LEU A 77 1.67 12.29 -7.03
CA LEU A 77 2.06 13.68 -7.19
C LEU A 77 3.47 13.80 -7.78
N TYR A 78 4.42 13.03 -7.26
CA TYR A 78 5.80 13.03 -7.77
C TYR A 78 5.90 12.45 -9.18
N SER A 79 5.12 11.42 -9.53
CA SER A 79 5.08 10.95 -10.91
C SER A 79 4.61 12.05 -11.86
N GLU A 80 3.67 12.91 -11.44
CA GLU A 80 3.19 14.02 -12.28
C GLU A 80 4.28 15.09 -12.42
N LEU A 81 4.90 15.45 -11.30
CA LEU A 81 5.96 16.47 -11.27
C LEU A 81 7.21 16.07 -12.05
N TYR A 82 7.54 14.77 -12.10
CA TYR A 82 8.75 14.24 -12.75
C TYR A 82 8.49 13.55 -14.09
N GLY A 83 7.26 13.64 -14.64
CA GLY A 83 6.92 13.05 -15.95
C GLY A 83 6.93 11.51 -15.99
N GLY A 84 6.70 10.85 -14.84
CA GLY A 84 6.50 9.41 -14.75
C GLY A 84 5.06 8.99 -15.09
N ASP A 85 4.76 7.69 -14.95
CA ASP A 85 3.41 7.15 -15.21
C ASP A 85 2.46 7.45 -14.05
N THR A 86 1.72 8.54 -14.18
CA THR A 86 0.80 9.06 -13.17
C THR A 86 -0.46 8.23 -13.04
N ALA A 87 -0.91 7.64 -14.13
CA ALA A 87 -2.05 6.73 -14.12
C ALA A 87 -1.70 5.46 -13.32
N PHE A 88 -0.55 4.85 -13.61
CA PHE A 88 -0.07 3.67 -12.87
C PHE A 88 0.12 3.98 -11.38
N ALA A 89 0.78 5.10 -11.04
CA ALA A 89 1.02 5.49 -9.66
C ALA A 89 -0.29 5.75 -8.89
N SER A 90 -1.25 6.45 -9.51
CA SER A 90 -2.58 6.73 -8.92
C SER A 90 -3.38 5.46 -8.69
N VAL A 91 -3.42 4.55 -9.67
CA VAL A 91 -4.07 3.24 -9.51
C VAL A 91 -3.41 2.44 -8.39
N ALA A 92 -2.08 2.41 -8.31
CA ALA A 92 -1.34 1.70 -7.26
C ALA A 92 -1.68 2.22 -5.85
N VAL A 93 -1.76 3.54 -5.68
CA VAL A 93 -2.13 4.16 -4.41
C VAL A 93 -3.56 3.79 -4.01
N VAL A 94 -4.53 3.97 -4.90
CA VAL A 94 -5.94 3.65 -4.61
C VAL A 94 -6.12 2.16 -4.32
N LEU A 95 -5.55 1.29 -5.16
CA LEU A 95 -5.65 -0.16 -5.00
C LEU A 95 -5.01 -0.63 -3.69
N SER A 96 -3.80 -0.16 -3.37
CA SER A 96 -3.13 -0.51 -2.11
C SER A 96 -3.90 -0.01 -0.88
N THR A 97 -4.57 1.14 -0.98
CA THR A 97 -5.37 1.71 0.12
C THR A 97 -6.65 0.90 0.35
N LEU A 98 -7.34 0.51 -0.72
CA LEU A 98 -8.51 -0.36 -0.65
C LEU A 98 -8.14 -1.76 -0.10
N LEU A 99 -7.04 -2.34 -0.57
CA LEU A 99 -6.56 -3.63 -0.07
C LEU A 99 -6.10 -3.54 1.39
N ALA A 100 -5.44 -2.44 1.79
CA ALA A 100 -4.99 -2.23 3.16
C ALA A 100 -6.13 -2.29 4.19
N ALA A 101 -7.34 -1.85 3.81
CA ALA A 101 -8.52 -1.95 4.67
C ALA A 101 -8.84 -3.39 5.08
N PHE A 102 -8.48 -4.37 4.26
CA PHE A 102 -8.66 -5.81 4.54
C PHE A 102 -7.38 -6.47 5.03
N THR A 103 -6.21 -6.14 4.47
CA THR A 103 -4.96 -6.83 4.81
C THR A 103 -4.41 -6.43 6.17
N LEU A 104 -4.58 -5.18 6.62
CA LEU A 104 -4.13 -4.75 7.94
C LEU A 104 -4.84 -5.51 9.09
N PRO A 105 -6.19 -5.57 9.14
CA PRO A 105 -6.87 -6.35 10.17
C PRO A 105 -6.55 -7.84 10.07
N LEU A 106 -6.40 -8.38 8.85
CA LEU A 106 -6.05 -9.77 8.63
C LEU A 106 -4.62 -10.09 9.11
N LEU A 107 -3.64 -9.23 8.84
CA LEU A 107 -2.28 -9.34 9.37
C LEU A 107 -2.27 -9.28 10.89
N TYR A 108 -3.03 -8.37 11.50
CA TYR A 108 -3.14 -8.29 12.95
C TYR A 108 -3.69 -9.58 13.57
N LEU A 109 -4.74 -10.16 12.98
CA LEU A 109 -5.30 -11.44 13.41
C LEU A 109 -4.28 -12.59 13.29
N ILE A 110 -3.51 -12.62 12.20
CA ILE A 110 -2.46 -13.63 12.01
C ILE A 110 -1.38 -13.50 13.09
N PHE A 111 -0.90 -12.27 13.35
CA PHE A 111 0.13 -12.05 14.37
C PHE A 111 -0.36 -12.37 15.78
N LEU A 112 -1.63 -12.06 16.07
CA LEU A 112 -2.25 -12.40 17.34
C LEU A 112 -2.47 -13.92 17.51
N ALA A 113 -2.63 -14.67 16.42
CA ALA A 113 -2.77 -16.13 16.48
C ALA A 113 -1.43 -16.87 16.60
N LEU A 114 -0.32 -16.23 16.23
CA LEU A 114 1.01 -16.85 16.18
C LEU A 114 1.80 -16.73 17.50
N MET A 115 1.44 -15.77 18.37
CA MET A 115 2.06 -15.53 19.67
C MET A 115 1.05 -15.78 20.80
#